data_AF-A0A2K2H852-F1
#
_entry.id   AF-A0A2K2H852-F1
#
_cell.length_a   1.000
_cell.length_b   1.000
_cell.length_c   1.000
_cell.angle_alpha   90.00
_cell.angle_beta   90.00
_cell.angle_gamma   90.00
#
_symmetry.space_group_name_H-M   'P 1'
#
loop_
_entity.id
_entity.type
_entity.pdbx_description
1 polymer ?
#
loop_
_entity_poly.entity_id
_entity_poly.type
_entity_poly.pdbx_seq_one_letter_code
_entity_poly.pdbx_strand_id
1 'polypeptide(L)'
;MRLFFICLICGLVLLIAGPGFAEDVDHGGDIHFKQPVVGVLFSHTLHVEELGLECDSCHEGLFAYEAGTAEAKDDFTMKSLAEGNYCGACHDGSTAFSSETRCAVCHEGVKGYKRALGLINAPEHDRK
;
A
#
# COMPACT_ATOMS: atom_id res chain seq x y z
N MET A 1 -11.98 57.20 27.77
CA MET A 1 -11.01 57.42 26.68
C MET A 1 -9.83 56.48 26.85
N ARG A 2 -9.93 55.26 26.30
CA ARG A 2 -8.82 54.30 26.02
C ARG A 2 -9.44 53.00 25.47
N LEU A 3 -10.41 53.16 24.57
CA LEU A 3 -11.06 52.10 23.78
C LEU A 3 -10.26 51.77 22.51
N PHE A 4 -8.98 52.14 22.45
CA PHE A 4 -8.18 52.09 21.21
C PHE A 4 -7.00 51.10 21.24
N PHE A 5 -6.76 50.36 22.34
CA PHE A 5 -5.60 49.46 22.43
C PHE A 5 -5.89 47.97 22.17
N ILE A 6 -7.15 47.60 21.91
CA ILE A 6 -7.55 46.19 21.76
C ILE A 6 -7.55 45.73 20.29
N CYS A 7 -7.37 46.63 19.31
CA CYS A 7 -7.54 46.29 17.89
C CYS A 7 -6.26 45.83 17.16
N LEU A 8 -5.08 45.85 17.80
CA LEU A 8 -3.80 45.60 17.11
C LEU A 8 -3.19 44.20 17.33
N ILE A 9 -3.82 43.34 18.13
CA ILE A 9 -3.29 42.00 18.44
C ILE A 9 -4.07 40.88 17.70
N CYS A 10 -5.25 41.16 17.14
CA CYS A 10 -5.97 40.22 16.27
C CYS A 10 -5.48 40.20 14.81
N GLY A 11 -4.57 41.10 14.41
CA GLY A 11 -4.15 41.27 13.01
C GLY A 11 -2.96 40.41 12.56
N LEU A 12 -2.29 39.69 13.47
CA LEU A 12 -1.09 38.90 13.16
C LEU A 12 -1.33 37.38 13.27
N VAL A 13 -2.56 36.93 13.01
CA VAL A 13 -2.91 35.50 12.96
C VAL A 13 -3.43 35.14 11.55
N LEU A 14 -2.80 35.66 10.50
CA LEU A 14 -3.23 35.37 9.13
C LEU A 14 -2.10 35.39 8.08
N LEU A 15 -0.97 34.70 8.28
CA LEU A 15 -0.02 34.44 7.17
C LEU A 15 0.99 33.31 7.45
N ILE A 16 0.53 32.21 8.07
CA ILE A 16 1.21 30.92 7.90
C ILE A 16 0.19 29.88 7.45
N ALA A 17 -0.34 30.09 6.24
CA ALA A 17 -0.63 28.94 5.39
C ALA A 17 0.74 28.37 4.99
N GLY A 18 1.34 27.60 5.90
CA GLY A 18 2.45 26.74 5.53
C GLY A 18 1.96 25.80 4.42
N PRO A 19 2.81 25.41 3.45
CA PRO A 19 2.47 24.30 2.58
C PRO A 19 2.04 23.15 3.50
N GLY A 20 0.83 22.61 3.27
CA GLY A 20 0.39 21.42 3.97
C GLY A 20 1.52 20.42 3.87
N PHE A 21 2.10 20.06 5.01
CA PHE A 21 3.04 18.95 5.04
C PHE A 21 2.20 17.76 4.58
N ALA A 22 2.46 17.28 3.36
CA ALA A 22 2.16 15.89 3.06
C ALA A 22 3.00 15.12 4.07
N GLU A 23 2.37 14.71 5.17
CA GLU A 23 2.96 13.75 6.08
C GLU A 23 3.06 12.47 5.25
N ASP A 24 4.28 12.06 4.88
CA ASP A 24 4.52 10.75 4.28
C ASP A 24 4.05 9.73 5.33
N VAL A 25 2.81 9.25 5.19
CA VAL A 25 2.25 8.27 6.12
C VAL A 25 2.97 6.97 5.82
N ASP A 26 3.81 6.53 6.76
CA ASP A 26 4.55 5.28 6.61
C ASP A 26 3.58 4.09 6.75
N HIS A 27 3.11 3.61 5.60
CA HIS A 27 2.24 2.44 5.50
C HIS A 27 3.03 1.11 5.50
N GLY A 28 4.31 1.10 5.89
CA GLY A 28 5.15 -0.09 5.92
C GLY A 28 5.77 -0.48 4.57
N GLY A 29 5.52 0.31 3.52
CA GLY A 29 6.08 0.13 2.18
C GLY A 29 5.57 -1.10 1.42
N ASP A 30 5.96 -1.23 0.17
CA ASP A 30 5.52 -2.34 -0.69
C ASP A 30 6.17 -3.68 -0.30
N ILE A 31 5.36 -4.74 -0.32
CA ILE A 31 5.78 -6.10 0.05
C ILE A 31 6.05 -6.91 -1.21
N HIS A 32 7.22 -7.55 -1.27
CA HIS A 32 7.54 -8.56 -2.26
C HIS A 32 7.65 -9.94 -1.60
N PHE A 33 6.62 -10.77 -1.80
CA PHE A 33 6.63 -12.14 -1.30
C PHE A 33 7.65 -12.99 -2.04
N LYS A 34 8.26 -13.90 -1.29
CA LYS A 34 9.34 -14.80 -1.72
C LYS A 34 8.85 -16.25 -1.81
N GLN A 35 7.75 -16.57 -1.13
CA GLN A 35 7.15 -17.90 -1.14
C GLN A 35 5.60 -17.80 -1.15
N PRO A 36 4.88 -18.84 -1.63
CA PRO A 36 5.39 -20.06 -2.26
C PRO A 36 6.06 -19.81 -3.63
N VAL A 37 5.88 -18.63 -4.22
CA VAL A 37 6.56 -18.21 -5.45
C VAL A 37 7.24 -16.86 -5.27
N VAL A 38 8.41 -16.68 -5.88
CA VAL A 38 9.20 -15.45 -5.75
C VAL A 38 8.66 -14.35 -6.64
N GLY A 39 8.52 -13.14 -6.08
CA GLY A 39 8.17 -11.94 -6.82
C GLY A 39 6.67 -11.83 -6.99
N VAL A 40 5.95 -11.82 -5.87
CA VAL A 40 4.57 -11.34 -5.82
C VAL A 40 4.58 -9.99 -5.13
N LEU A 41 4.16 -8.94 -5.85
CA LEU A 41 4.10 -7.58 -5.32
C LEU A 41 2.73 -7.31 -4.69
N PHE A 42 2.75 -6.77 -3.48
CA PHE A 42 1.62 -6.10 -2.85
C PHE A 42 2.03 -4.65 -2.56
N SER A 43 1.26 -3.69 -3.05
CA SER A 43 1.56 -2.27 -2.87
C SER A 43 0.66 -1.63 -1.82
N HIS A 44 1.24 -1.15 -0.71
CA HIS A 44 0.49 -0.41 0.31
C HIS A 44 0.04 0.94 -0.24
N THR A 45 0.90 1.63 -1.01
CA THR A 45 0.55 2.91 -1.64
C THR A 45 -0.69 2.77 -2.51
N LEU A 46 -0.78 1.73 -3.34
CA LEU A 46 -1.98 1.51 -4.16
C LEU A 46 -3.23 1.27 -3.29
N HIS A 47 -3.14 0.43 -2.26
CA HIS A 47 -4.33 0.04 -1.49
C HIS A 47 -4.77 1.12 -0.48
N VAL A 48 -3.83 1.79 0.17
CA VAL A 48 -4.11 2.74 1.26
C VAL A 48 -4.18 4.16 0.74
N GLU A 49 -3.16 4.63 0.00
CA GLU A 49 -3.10 6.02 -0.45
C GLU A 49 -4.00 6.28 -1.66
N GLU A 50 -3.90 5.42 -2.68
CA GLU A 50 -4.62 5.64 -3.94
C GLU A 50 -6.09 5.19 -3.87
N LEU A 51 -6.36 4.05 -3.21
CA LEU A 51 -7.70 3.48 -3.09
C LEU A 51 -8.41 3.84 -1.78
N GLY A 52 -7.69 4.39 -0.78
CA GLY A 52 -8.28 4.86 0.47
C GLY A 52 -8.75 3.74 1.39
N LEU A 53 -8.13 2.55 1.34
CA LEU A 53 -8.46 1.48 2.29
C LEU A 53 -7.85 1.77 3.66
N GLU A 54 -8.67 1.58 4.70
CA GLU A 54 -8.24 1.73 6.08
C GLU A 54 -7.34 0.56 6.51
N CYS A 55 -6.41 0.82 7.43
CA CYS A 55 -5.44 -0.17 7.90
C CYS A 55 -6.12 -1.44 8.48
N ASP A 56 -7.26 -1.25 9.14
CA ASP A 56 -8.05 -2.29 9.78
C ASP A 56 -8.87 -3.15 8.80
N SER A 57 -8.99 -2.70 7.54
CA SER A 57 -9.60 -3.50 6.46
C SER A 57 -8.75 -4.72 6.12
N CYS A 58 -7.46 -4.69 6.45
CA CYS A 58 -6.53 -5.81 6.26
C CYS A 58 -5.99 -6.36 7.58
N HIS A 59 -5.69 -5.50 8.56
CA HIS A 59 -5.01 -5.88 9.80
C HIS A 59 -5.91 -5.83 11.04
N GLU A 60 -5.81 -6.76 11.98
CA GLU A 60 -5.01 -8.00 11.95
C GLU A 60 -5.79 -9.18 11.33
N GLY A 61 -6.90 -8.90 10.65
CA GLY A 61 -7.85 -9.90 10.16
C GLY A 61 -7.30 -10.77 9.02
N LEU A 62 -7.06 -10.17 7.86
CA LEU A 62 -6.57 -10.88 6.67
C LEU A 62 -5.06 -11.11 6.72
N PHE A 63 -4.33 -10.15 7.28
CA PHE A 63 -2.87 -10.16 7.39
C PHE A 63 -2.44 -9.69 8.78
N ALA A 64 -1.35 -10.26 9.29
CA ALA A 64 -0.66 -9.71 10.47
C ALA A 64 0.14 -8.47 10.07
N TYR A 65 0.39 -7.54 10.99
CA TYR A 65 1.23 -6.36 10.74
C TYR A 65 2.66 -6.72 10.32
N GLU A 66 3.18 -7.85 10.81
CA GLU A 66 4.52 -8.33 10.46
C GLU A 66 4.55 -8.93 9.05
N ALA A 67 5.28 -8.26 8.14
CA ALA A 67 5.53 -8.75 6.79
C ALA A 67 6.22 -10.13 6.82
N GLY A 68 5.85 -10.99 5.88
CA GLY A 68 6.36 -12.37 5.81
C GLY A 68 5.53 -13.40 6.59
N THR A 69 4.66 -12.96 7.50
CA THR A 69 3.84 -13.88 8.31
C THR A 69 2.88 -14.71 7.47
N ALA A 70 2.26 -14.10 6.45
CA ALA A 70 1.33 -14.82 5.57
C ALA A 70 2.06 -15.89 4.74
N GLU A 71 3.20 -15.54 4.14
CA GLU A 71 3.94 -16.49 3.28
C GLU A 71 4.58 -17.65 4.04
N ALA A 72 4.73 -17.54 5.36
CA ALA A 72 5.17 -18.65 6.21
C ALA A 72 4.06 -19.69 6.49
N LYS A 73 2.80 -19.42 6.12
CA LYS A 73 1.67 -20.33 6.36
C LYS A 73 1.46 -21.27 5.17
N ASP A 74 1.20 -22.53 5.47
CA ASP A 74 0.95 -23.58 4.46
C ASP A 74 -0.31 -23.33 3.61
N ASP A 75 -1.25 -22.53 4.12
CA ASP A 75 -2.50 -22.20 3.44
C ASP A 75 -2.42 -20.92 2.58
N PHE A 76 -1.26 -20.23 2.54
CA PHE A 76 -1.06 -19.07 1.65
C PHE A 76 -0.86 -19.51 0.20
N THR A 77 -1.96 -19.90 -0.42
CA THR A 77 -2.01 -20.50 -1.76
C THR A 77 -3.15 -19.90 -2.59
N MET A 78 -3.04 -19.96 -3.92
CA MET A 78 -4.11 -19.51 -4.82
C MET A 78 -5.46 -20.20 -4.56
N LYS A 79 -5.44 -21.44 -4.07
CA LYS A 79 -6.64 -22.15 -3.66
C LYS A 79 -7.34 -21.44 -2.51
N SER A 80 -6.59 -21.05 -1.49
CA SER A 80 -7.13 -20.30 -0.34
C SER A 80 -7.65 -18.93 -0.74
N LEU A 81 -6.98 -18.27 -1.70
CA LEU A 81 -7.49 -17.02 -2.30
C LEU A 81 -8.84 -17.24 -3.01
N ALA A 82 -8.99 -18.31 -3.80
CA ALA A 82 -10.27 -18.63 -4.43
C ALA A 82 -11.39 -18.94 -3.40
N GLU A 83 -11.02 -19.35 -2.19
CA GLU A 83 -11.93 -19.58 -1.05
C GLU A 83 -12.22 -18.29 -0.25
N GLY A 84 -11.72 -17.12 -0.69
CA GLY A 84 -12.01 -15.82 -0.09
C GLY A 84 -11.04 -15.38 1.01
N ASN A 85 -9.90 -16.06 1.16
CA ASN A 85 -8.87 -15.67 2.13
C ASN A 85 -7.80 -14.77 1.51
N TYR A 86 -7.01 -14.12 2.36
CA TYR A 86 -5.87 -13.30 1.95
C TYR A 86 -6.28 -12.26 0.88
N CYS A 87 -5.56 -12.19 -0.24
CA CYS A 87 -5.87 -11.30 -1.36
C CYS A 87 -7.28 -11.57 -1.93
N GLY A 88 -7.74 -12.82 -1.87
CA GLY A 88 -9.02 -13.26 -2.40
C GLY A 88 -10.24 -12.74 -1.65
N ALA A 89 -10.07 -12.20 -0.44
CA ALA A 89 -11.13 -11.54 0.30
C ALA A 89 -11.70 -10.31 -0.45
N CYS A 90 -10.90 -9.71 -1.33
CA CYS A 90 -11.33 -8.61 -2.20
C CYS A 90 -11.07 -8.91 -3.69
N HIS A 91 -10.05 -9.69 -4.04
CA HIS A 91 -9.81 -10.16 -5.41
C HIS A 91 -10.70 -11.37 -5.77
N ASP A 92 -12.01 -11.18 -5.59
CA ASP A 92 -13.09 -12.15 -5.75
C ASP A 92 -13.79 -12.05 -7.13
N GLY A 93 -13.49 -11.01 -7.92
CA GLY A 93 -14.15 -10.74 -9.21
C GLY A 93 -15.36 -9.80 -9.13
N SER A 94 -15.77 -9.38 -7.95
CA SER A 94 -16.85 -8.42 -7.69
C SER A 94 -16.33 -7.14 -7.03
N THR A 95 -15.56 -7.28 -5.95
CA THR A 95 -14.98 -6.17 -5.18
C THR A 95 -13.76 -5.59 -5.90
N ALA A 96 -12.89 -6.48 -6.40
CA ALA A 96 -11.79 -6.18 -7.30
C ALA A 96 -11.70 -7.25 -8.39
N PHE A 97 -10.72 -7.14 -9.29
CA PHE A 97 -10.51 -8.18 -10.29
C PHE A 97 -10.20 -9.52 -9.63
N SER A 98 -10.73 -10.62 -10.18
CA SER A 98 -10.53 -11.95 -9.63
C SER A 98 -9.05 -12.37 -9.67
N SER A 99 -8.57 -12.89 -8.55
CA SER A 99 -7.22 -13.45 -8.39
C SER A 99 -6.96 -14.64 -9.33
N GLU A 100 -8.00 -15.25 -9.90
CA GLU A 100 -7.88 -16.42 -10.79
C GLU A 100 -7.60 -16.07 -12.27
N THR A 101 -7.62 -14.79 -12.65
CA THR A 101 -7.62 -14.40 -14.08
C THR A 101 -6.47 -13.50 -14.51
N ARG A 102 -5.91 -12.67 -13.61
CA ARG A 102 -4.91 -11.63 -13.95
C ARG A 102 -3.57 -11.86 -13.27
N CYS A 103 -2.99 -13.04 -13.44
CA CYS A 103 -1.82 -13.50 -12.69
C CYS A 103 -0.65 -12.51 -12.70
N ALA A 104 -0.34 -11.93 -13.87
CA ALA A 104 0.81 -11.04 -14.05
C ALA A 104 0.68 -9.67 -13.37
N VAL A 105 -0.50 -9.33 -12.82
CA VAL A 105 -0.67 -8.08 -12.07
C VAL A 105 0.08 -8.14 -10.74
N CYS A 106 0.05 -9.30 -10.07
CA CYS A 106 0.76 -9.49 -8.80
C CYS A 106 2.06 -10.27 -9.00
N HIS A 107 2.06 -11.30 -9.85
CA HIS A 107 3.20 -12.18 -10.06
C HIS A 107 4.21 -11.60 -11.08
N GLU A 108 5.04 -10.68 -10.61
CA GLU A 108 6.13 -10.06 -11.37
C GLU A 108 7.35 -10.99 -11.56
N GLY A 109 7.41 -12.08 -10.79
CA GLY A 109 8.43 -13.12 -10.85
C GLY A 109 9.82 -12.63 -10.42
N VAL A 110 10.83 -13.49 -10.61
CA VAL A 110 12.22 -13.22 -10.20
C VAL A 110 12.78 -11.94 -10.81
N LYS A 111 12.37 -11.58 -12.04
CA LYS A 111 12.82 -10.33 -12.69
C LYS A 111 12.23 -9.10 -12.01
N GLY A 112 10.94 -9.11 -11.70
CA GLY A 112 10.30 -8.06 -10.90
C GLY A 112 10.99 -7.90 -9.55
N TYR A 113 11.12 -9.00 -8.82
CA TYR A 113 11.77 -9.02 -7.51
C TYR A 113 13.21 -8.44 -7.53
N LYS A 114 14.02 -8.83 -8.51
CA LYS A 114 15.38 -8.30 -8.66
C LYS A 114 15.41 -6.81 -8.99
N ARG A 115 14.41 -6.29 -9.72
CA ARG A 115 14.29 -4.84 -10.00
C ARG A 115 13.94 -4.08 -8.73
N ALA A 116 12.99 -4.57 -7.95
CA ALA A 116 12.63 -3.97 -6.66
C ALA A 116 13.81 -3.90 -5.68
N LEU A 117 14.68 -4.90 -5.70
CA LEU A 117 15.91 -4.91 -4.91
C LEU A 117 17.08 -4.11 -5.52
N GLY A 118 16.90 -3.46 -6.68
CA GLY A 118 17.97 -2.75 -7.39
C GLY A 118 19.09 -3.66 -7.90
N LEU A 119 18.87 -4.97 -7.97
CA LEU A 119 19.86 -5.96 -8.42
C LEU A 119 19.99 -6.01 -9.94
N ILE A 120 18.97 -5.55 -10.66
CA ILE A 120 18.99 -5.36 -12.11
C ILE A 120 18.31 -4.04 -12.46
N ASN A 121 18.77 -3.40 -13.54
CA ASN A 121 18.15 -2.19 -14.03
C ASN A 121 16.73 -2.48 -14.56
N ALA A 122 15.82 -1.52 -14.37
CA ALA A 122 14.55 -1.52 -15.08
C ALA A 122 14.82 -1.50 -16.60
N PRO A 123 14.05 -2.25 -17.42
CA PRO A 123 14.13 -2.14 -18.87
C PRO A 123 13.92 -0.69 -19.29
N GLU A 124 14.61 -0.26 -20.35
CA GLU A 124 14.55 1.11 -20.88
C GLU A 124 13.11 1.64 -21.03
N HIS A 125 12.16 0.78 -21.43
CA HIS A 125 10.76 1.15 -21.64
C HIS A 125 9.91 1.33 -20.37
N ASP A 126 10.42 0.93 -19.20
CA ASP A 126 9.71 1.01 -17.91
C ASP A 126 10.22 2.18 -17.04
N ARG A 127 11.25 2.92 -17.49
CA ARG A 127 11.76 4.11 -16.81
C ARG A 127 10.83 5.29 -17.13
N LYS A 128 9.89 5.57 -16.23
CA LYS A 128 9.10 6.82 -16.27
C LYS A 128 9.96 7.99 -15.79
#